data_AF-A0A443SSZ8-F1
#
_entry.id   AF-A0A443SSZ8-F1
#
_cell.length_a   1.000
_cell.length_b   1.000
_cell.length_c   1.000
_cell.angle_alpha   90.00
_cell.angle_beta   90.00
_cell.angle_gamma   90.00
#
_symmetry.space_group_name_H-M   'P 1'
#
loop_
_entity.id
_entity.type
_entity.pdbx_description
1 polymer ?
#
loop_
_entity_poly.entity_id
_entity_poly.type
_entity_poly.pdbx_seq_one_letter_code
_entity_poly.pdbx_strand_id
1 'polypeptide(L)'
;MNNIASVVVMVVAAVGGALVAYYVHRNRTQEQSYVSRPSRRRRSPNPDIVCSSAECIICKEDFRSGGVEILPCGHMFHALCIKEWFGVRFNCPSCRDEIPSHMIPEFRSRLNIEH
;
A
#
# COMPACT_ATOMS: atom_id res chain seq x y z
N MET A 1 53.73 -13.44 38.22
CA MET A 1 52.27 -13.50 38.52
C MET A 1 51.43 -12.56 37.63
N ASN A 2 52.03 -11.98 36.59
CA ASN A 2 51.54 -10.89 35.75
C ASN A 2 51.06 -11.36 34.36
N ASN A 3 51.54 -12.52 33.89
CA ASN A 3 51.14 -13.07 32.59
C ASN A 3 49.73 -13.69 32.63
N ILE A 4 49.38 -14.34 33.74
CA ILE A 4 48.06 -14.97 33.93
C ILE A 4 46.98 -13.89 33.96
N ALA A 5 47.23 -12.77 34.66
CA ALA A 5 46.32 -11.63 34.69
C ALA A 5 46.11 -11.05 33.28
N SER A 6 47.17 -10.87 32.47
CA SER A 6 47.06 -10.38 31.10
C SER A 6 46.29 -11.34 30.18
N VAL A 7 46.52 -12.65 30.31
CA VAL A 7 45.79 -13.67 29.52
C VAL A 7 44.32 -13.69 29.91
N VAL A 8 44.01 -13.61 31.20
CA VAL A 8 42.62 -13.57 31.70
C VAL A 8 41.90 -12.32 31.19
N VAL A 9 42.54 -11.14 31.21
CA VAL A 9 41.96 -9.90 30.68
C VAL A 9 41.67 -9.99 29.18
N MET A 10 42.59 -10.58 28.40
CA MET A 10 42.39 -10.76 26.96
C MET A 10 41.25 -11.74 26.64
N VAL A 11 41.15 -12.84 27.38
CA VAL A 11 40.06 -13.82 27.21
C VAL A 11 38.71 -13.20 27.58
N VAL A 12 38.63 -12.45 28.69
CA VAL A 12 37.40 -11.78 29.11
C VAL A 12 36.97 -10.72 28.10
N ALA A 13 37.90 -9.92 27.57
CA ALA A 13 37.60 -8.91 26.55
C ALA A 13 37.13 -9.54 25.22
N ALA A 14 37.79 -10.61 24.76
CA ALA A 14 37.43 -11.30 23.53
C ALA A 14 36.07 -12.00 23.62
N VAL A 15 35.81 -12.72 24.73
CA VAL A 15 34.52 -13.38 24.98
C VAL A 15 33.41 -12.35 25.16
N GLY A 16 33.66 -11.27 25.91
CA GLY A 16 32.71 -10.16 26.07
C GLY A 16 32.34 -9.52 24.74
N GLY A 17 33.32 -9.21 23.89
CA GLY A 17 33.09 -8.64 22.56
C GLY A 17 32.31 -9.57 21.62
N ALA A 18 32.64 -10.86 21.61
CA ALA A 18 31.94 -11.86 20.80
C ALA A 18 30.47 -12.04 21.25
N LEU A 19 30.22 -12.03 22.57
CA LEU A 19 28.87 -12.09 23.12
C LEU A 19 28.05 -10.84 22.73
N VAL A 20 28.61 -9.64 22.87
CA VAL A 20 27.92 -8.40 22.47
C VAL A 20 27.60 -8.41 20.97
N ALA A 21 28.55 -8.79 20.12
CA ALA A 21 28.32 -8.90 18.67
C ALA A 21 27.22 -9.93 18.33
N TYR A 22 27.26 -11.10 18.99
CA TYR A 22 26.24 -12.13 18.84
C TYR A 22 24.85 -11.64 19.26
N TYR A 23 24.74 -10.99 20.41
CA TYR A 23 23.47 -10.45 20.92
C TYR A 23 22.92 -9.35 20.01
N VAL A 24 23.76 -8.42 19.55
CA VAL A 24 23.35 -7.34 18.63
C VAL A 24 22.89 -7.91 17.28
N HIS A 25 23.60 -8.89 16.72
CA HIS A 25 23.21 -9.53 15.47
C HIS A 25 21.86 -10.28 15.59
N ARG A 26 21.68 -11.03 16.69
CA ARG A 26 20.45 -11.77 16.97
C ARG A 26 19.25 -10.85 17.21
N ASN A 27 19.46 -9.70 17.84
CA ASN A 27 18.39 -8.73 18.04
C ASN A 27 17.93 -8.10 16.70
N ARG A 28 18.88 -7.89 15.78
CA ARG A 28 18.61 -7.36 14.42
C ARG A 28 17.73 -8.28 13.57
N THR A 29 17.90 -9.60 13.69
CA THR A 29 17.04 -10.56 12.98
C THR A 29 15.62 -10.65 13.56
N GLN A 30 15.42 -10.25 14.82
CA GLN A 30 14.11 -10.26 15.46
C GLN A 30 13.25 -9.06 15.04
N GLU A 31 13.81 -7.85 14.93
CA GLU A 31 13.09 -6.67 14.43
C GLU A 31 12.65 -6.83 12.97
N GLN A 32 13.45 -7.52 12.15
CA GLN A 32 13.09 -7.78 10.76
C GLN A 32 11.91 -8.76 10.62
N SER A 33 11.68 -9.60 11.63
CA SER A 33 10.55 -10.55 11.66
C SER A 33 9.24 -9.95 12.18
N TYR A 34 9.31 -8.96 13.08
CA TYR A 34 8.11 -8.28 13.62
C TYR A 34 7.54 -7.23 12.64
N VAL A 35 8.39 -6.59 11.83
CA VAL A 35 7.97 -5.58 10.84
C VAL A 35 7.62 -6.19 9.46
N SER A 36 7.77 -7.49 9.26
CA SER A 36 7.43 -8.15 7.98
C SER A 36 5.95 -8.51 7.80
N ARG A 37 5.02 -7.84 8.48
CA ARG A 37 3.58 -7.95 8.19
C ARG A 37 2.91 -6.60 7.96
N PRO A 38 2.78 -6.15 6.70
CA PRO A 38 1.59 -5.46 6.25
C PRO A 38 0.61 -6.49 5.69
N SER A 39 -0.44 -6.69 6.48
CA SER A 39 -1.76 -7.19 6.12
C SER A 39 -2.32 -6.59 4.82
N ARG A 40 -3.13 -7.41 4.14
CA ARG A 40 -3.86 -7.24 2.87
C ARG A 40 -2.98 -7.42 1.63
N ARG A 41 -3.45 -8.28 0.72
CA ARG A 41 -2.89 -8.51 -0.62
C ARG A 41 -2.69 -7.16 -1.33
N ARG A 42 -1.51 -6.56 -1.18
CA ARG A 42 -0.99 -5.62 -2.16
C ARG A 42 -0.77 -6.47 -3.40
N ARG A 43 -1.69 -6.34 -4.36
CA ARG A 43 -1.47 -6.77 -5.73
C ARG A 43 -0.16 -6.07 -6.15
N SER A 44 0.94 -6.82 -6.20
CA SER A 44 2.21 -6.32 -6.69
C SER A 44 1.95 -5.70 -8.05
N PRO A 45 2.19 -4.40 -8.27
CA PRO A 45 2.23 -3.88 -9.62
C PRO A 45 3.34 -4.65 -10.32
N ASN A 46 2.97 -5.43 -11.34
CA ASN A 46 3.96 -6.07 -12.19
C ASN A 46 4.76 -4.93 -12.87
N PRO A 47 6.09 -4.83 -12.69
CA PRO A 47 6.91 -3.78 -13.30
C PRO A 47 6.96 -3.85 -14.83
N ASP A 48 6.40 -4.91 -15.44
CA ASP A 48 6.22 -5.02 -16.89
C ASP A 48 4.95 -4.34 -17.40
N ILE A 49 4.10 -3.81 -16.50
CA ILE A 49 2.99 -2.93 -16.86
C ILE A 49 3.50 -1.51 -16.66
N VAL A 50 4.09 -0.93 -17.71
CA VAL A 50 3.99 0.51 -17.92
C VAL A 50 2.52 0.85 -17.70
N CYS A 51 2.23 1.63 -16.66
CA CYS A 51 0.88 1.97 -16.27
C CYS A 51 0.06 2.27 -17.53
N SER A 52 -0.97 1.47 -17.74
CA SER A 52 -2.16 1.83 -18.48
C SER A 52 -2.79 3.04 -17.77
N SER A 53 -2.10 4.18 -17.84
CA SER A 53 -2.51 5.47 -17.26
C SER A 53 -3.10 6.38 -18.32
N ALA A 54 -3.38 5.85 -19.51
CA ALA A 54 -3.95 6.57 -20.62
C ALA A 54 -5.34 6.04 -21.04
N GLU A 55 -5.85 4.96 -20.44
CA GLU A 55 -7.15 4.36 -20.79
C GLU A 55 -8.09 4.22 -19.58
N CYS A 56 -9.38 4.34 -19.84
CA CYS A 56 -10.44 4.16 -18.86
C CYS A 56 -10.77 2.68 -18.70
N ILE A 57 -10.66 2.12 -17.49
CA ILE A 57 -10.90 0.67 -17.28
C ILE A 57 -12.36 0.25 -17.43
N ILE A 58 -13.30 1.20 -17.50
CA ILE A 58 -14.73 0.93 -17.65
C ILE A 58 -15.06 0.64 -19.12
N CYS A 59 -14.61 1.49 -20.05
CA CYS A 59 -14.84 1.32 -21.50
C CYS A 59 -13.64 0.74 -22.26
N LYS A 60 -12.45 0.69 -21.64
CA LYS A 60 -11.16 0.29 -22.24
C LYS A 60 -10.72 1.15 -23.42
N GLU A 61 -11.10 2.44 -23.40
CA GLU A 61 -10.70 3.43 -24.39
C GLU A 61 -9.75 4.46 -23.79
N ASP A 62 -8.92 5.06 -24.64
CA ASP A 62 -8.00 6.14 -24.26
C ASP A 62 -8.76 7.37 -23.73
N PHE A 63 -8.14 8.11 -22.79
CA PHE A 63 -8.62 9.41 -22.29
C PHE A 63 -8.50 10.55 -23.32
N ARG A 64 -8.22 10.26 -24.58
CA ARG A 64 -8.10 11.25 -25.66
C ARG A 64 -9.45 11.88 -26.02
N SER A 65 -10.53 11.13 -25.86
CA SER A 65 -11.89 11.53 -26.23
C SER A 65 -12.76 11.68 -24.99
N GLY A 66 -12.93 12.91 -24.54
CA GLY A 66 -13.90 13.28 -23.50
C GLY A 66 -13.28 13.80 -22.21
N GLY A 67 -14.14 14.25 -21.29
CA GLY A 67 -13.72 14.70 -19.97
C GLY A 67 -13.29 13.55 -19.08
N VAL A 68 -12.23 13.77 -18.30
CA VAL A 68 -11.73 12.83 -17.29
C VAL A 68 -12.12 13.33 -15.91
N GLU A 69 -12.60 12.43 -15.08
CA GLU A 69 -12.84 12.67 -13.66
C GLU A 69 -11.88 11.84 -12.81
N ILE A 70 -11.36 12.48 -11.77
CA ILE A 70 -10.46 11.87 -10.79
C ILE A 70 -11.21 11.71 -9.48
N LEU A 71 -11.32 10.48 -9.00
CA LEU A 71 -11.95 10.19 -7.72
C LEU A 71 -11.07 10.65 -6.54
N PRO A 72 -11.63 10.80 -5.33
CA PRO A 72 -10.86 11.10 -4.11
C PRO A 72 -9.77 10.07 -3.80
N CYS A 73 -9.92 8.83 -4.28
CA CYS A 73 -8.91 7.78 -4.18
C CYS A 73 -7.76 7.93 -5.20
N GLY A 74 -7.79 8.93 -6.08
CA GLY A 74 -6.77 9.23 -7.08
C GLY A 74 -6.90 8.48 -8.41
N HIS A 75 -7.94 7.66 -8.61
CA HIS A 75 -8.15 6.92 -9.86
C HIS A 75 -8.93 7.74 -10.89
N MET A 76 -8.55 7.58 -12.16
CA MET A 76 -9.04 8.38 -13.30
C MET A 76 -9.98 7.56 -14.18
N PHE A 77 -11.09 8.16 -14.61
CA PHE A 77 -12.09 7.54 -15.49
C PHE A 77 -12.70 8.60 -16.42
N HIS A 78 -13.30 8.22 -17.54
CA HIS A 78 -14.13 9.18 -18.28
C HIS A 78 -15.32 9.61 -17.42
N ALA A 79 -15.64 10.90 -17.45
CA ALA A 79 -16.74 11.50 -16.70
C ALA A 79 -18.09 10.77 -16.95
N LEU A 80 -18.35 10.35 -18.20
CA LEU A 80 -19.53 9.57 -18.55
C LEU A 80 -19.51 8.16 -17.94
N CYS A 81 -18.38 7.46 -18.07
CA CYS A 81 -18.23 6.10 -17.57
C CYS A 81 -18.40 6.03 -16.04
N ILE A 82 -17.80 6.96 -15.30
CA ILE A 82 -17.94 6.97 -13.84
C ILE A 82 -19.34 7.39 -13.39
N LYS A 83 -19.98 8.30 -14.12
CA LYS A 83 -21.37 8.71 -13.86
C LYS A 83 -22.35 7.55 -14.04
N GLU A 84 -22.19 6.74 -15.08
CA GLU A 84 -23.00 5.52 -15.27
C GLU A 84 -22.75 4.50 -14.15
N TRP A 85 -21.48 4.32 -13.75
CA TRP A 85 -21.11 3.43 -12.65
C TRP A 85 -21.79 3.82 -11.33
N PHE A 86 -21.78 5.12 -10.99
CA PHE A 86 -22.45 5.65 -9.80
C PHE A 86 -23.99 5.57 -9.87
N GLY A 87 -24.58 5.30 -11.03
CA GLY A 87 -25.99 4.92 -11.13
C GLY A 87 -26.31 3.59 -10.45
N VAL A 88 -25.31 2.72 -10.25
CA VAL A 88 -25.47 1.38 -9.68
C VAL A 88 -24.72 1.20 -8.36
N ARG A 89 -23.46 1.67 -8.27
CA ARG A 89 -22.57 1.46 -7.11
C ARG A 89 -21.74 2.71 -6.82
N PHE A 90 -21.65 3.11 -5.55
CA PHE A 90 -20.85 4.26 -5.11
C PHE A 90 -19.45 3.86 -4.61
N ASN A 91 -18.78 2.98 -5.34
CA ASN A 91 -17.40 2.57 -5.04
C ASN A 91 -16.50 2.77 -6.24
N CYS A 92 -15.20 2.94 -6.00
CA CYS A 92 -14.22 3.02 -7.07
C CYS A 92 -14.11 1.66 -7.79
N PRO A 93 -14.24 1.60 -9.13
CA PRO A 93 -14.07 0.35 -9.89
C PRO A 93 -12.68 -0.29 -9.75
N SER A 94 -11.65 0.53 -9.46
CA SER A 94 -10.25 0.07 -9.33
C SER A 94 -9.94 -0.46 -7.92
N CYS A 95 -10.09 0.39 -6.89
CA CYS A 95 -9.70 0.05 -5.52
C CYS A 95 -10.84 -0.46 -4.63
N ARG A 96 -12.10 -0.30 -5.06
CA ARG A 96 -13.32 -0.63 -4.29
C ARG A 96 -13.54 0.24 -3.04
N ASP A 97 -12.81 1.33 -2.89
CA ASP A 97 -13.06 2.30 -1.83
C ASP A 97 -14.41 2.98 -2.06
N GLU A 98 -15.17 3.16 -0.99
CA GLU A 98 -16.44 3.87 -1.01
C GLU A 98 -16.21 5.36 -1.21
N ILE A 99 -17.05 5.98 -2.03
CA ILE A 99 -16.99 7.43 -2.27
C ILE A 99 -17.85 8.13 -1.22
N PRO A 100 -17.30 9.09 -0.44
CA PRO A 100 -18.06 9.80 0.58
C PRO A 100 -19.35 10.41 0.01
N SER A 101 -20.47 10.22 0.70
CA SER A 101 -21.80 10.61 0.21
C SER A 101 -21.94 12.10 -0.10
N HIS A 102 -21.13 12.95 0.53
CA HIS A 102 -21.12 14.40 0.29
C HIS A 102 -20.31 14.80 -0.96
N MET A 103 -19.52 13.89 -1.55
CA MET A 103 -18.74 14.12 -2.78
C MET A 103 -19.40 13.52 -4.02
N ILE A 104 -20.48 12.75 -3.86
CA ILE A 104 -21.24 12.23 -4.99
C ILE A 104 -22.10 13.40 -5.52
N PRO A 105 -21.97 13.81 -6.79
CA PRO A 105 -22.88 14.78 -7.39
C PRO A 105 -24.33 14.29 -7.20
N GLU A 106 -25.34 15.18 -7.16
CA GLU A 106 -26.74 14.89 -6.76
C GLU A 106 -27.48 13.76 -7.54
N PHE A 107 -27.00 12.52 -7.46
CA PHE A 107 -27.66 11.29 -7.93
C PHE A 107 -28.46 10.63 -6.80
N ARG A 108 -28.15 10.99 -5.55
CA ARG A 108 -28.79 10.44 -4.34
C ARG A 108 -30.24 10.91 -4.18
N SER A 109 -30.66 11.99 -4.84
CA SER A 109 -32.06 12.45 -4.84
C SER A 109 -33.02 11.52 -5.62
N ARG A 110 -32.52 10.55 -6.40
CA ARG A 110 -33.34 9.55 -7.10
C ARG A 110 -33.41 8.16 -6.43
N LEU A 111 -32.59 7.88 -5.43
CA LEU A 111 -32.60 6.60 -4.71
C LEU A 111 -33.37 6.64 -3.38
N ASN A 112 -34.09 7.72 -3.12
CA ASN A 112 -35.04 7.83 -2.02
C ASN A 112 -36.49 7.64 -2.51
N ILE A 113 -36.71 6.66 -3.41
CA ILE A 113 -38.04 6.11 -3.66
C ILE A 113 -38.13 4.80 -2.88
N GLU A 114 -38.92 4.89 -1.82
CA GLU A 114 -39.49 3.88 -0.94
C GLU A 114 -39.47 2.43 -1.46
N HIS A 115 -38.90 1.52 -0.65
CA HIS A 115 -39.67 0.43 0.00
C HIS A 115 -38.85 -0.28 1.08
#